data_AF-A0AAJ2PF78-F1
#
_entry.id   AF-A0AAJ2PF78-F1
#
_cell.length_a   1.000
_cell.length_b   1.000
_cell.length_c   1.000
_cell.angle_alpha   90.00
_cell.angle_beta   90.00
_cell.angle_gamma   90.00
#
_symmetry.space_group_name_H-M   'P 1'
#
loop_
_entity.id
_entity.type
_entity.pdbx_description
1 polymer ?
#
loop_
_entity_poly.entity_id
_entity_poly.type
_entity_poly.pdbx_seq_one_letter_code
_entity_poly.pdbx_strand_id
1 'polypeptide(L)'
;MVVFGGLIDLGIAFLLAAVFAEYLKFRNTARKGFNWLIIAGIFFLFAGTFPIATTLASYVGVGVWSSLGQLFEVVGWLFALVGTLFVVYESFIEK
;
A
#
# COMPACT_ATOMS: atom_id res chain seq x y z
N MET A 1 4.14 3.88 -22.05
CA MET A 1 4.89 4.06 -20.79
C MET A 1 3.93 3.75 -19.66
N VAL A 2 4.15 2.64 -18.95
CA VAL A 2 3.36 2.31 -17.76
C VAL A 2 3.94 3.14 -16.62
N VAL A 3 3.17 4.10 -16.09
CA VAL A 3 3.61 5.00 -15.00
C VAL A 3 3.68 4.25 -13.66
N PHE A 4 3.00 3.11 -13.55
CA PHE A 4 2.99 2.24 -12.36
C PHE A 4 3.25 0.79 -12.78
N GLY A 5 4.51 0.38 -12.78
CA GLY A 5 4.94 -0.95 -13.24
C GLY A 5 5.28 -1.90 -12.10
N GLY A 6 5.57 -1.38 -10.91
CA GLY A 6 6.02 -2.18 -9.76
C GLY A 6 5.31 -1.86 -8.44
N LEU A 7 5.55 -2.71 -7.44
CA LEU A 7 5.00 -2.58 -6.08
C LEU A 7 5.38 -1.26 -5.41
N ILE A 8 6.59 -0.72 -5.70
CA ILE A 8 7.01 0.58 -5.18
C ILE A 8 6.11 1.69 -5.72
N ASP A 9 5.81 1.67 -7.03
CA ASP A 9 4.98 2.69 -7.67
C ASP A 9 3.56 2.64 -7.11
N LEU A 10 3.01 1.44 -6.88
CA LEU A 10 1.73 1.24 -6.18
C LEU A 10 1.76 1.82 -4.77
N GLY A 11 2.82 1.55 -4.00
CA GLY A 11 3.00 2.11 -2.67
C GLY A 11 2.98 3.64 -2.66
N ILE A 12 3.71 4.26 -3.59
CA ILE A 12 3.71 5.71 -3.80
C ILE A 12 2.32 6.21 -4.19
N ALA A 13 1.63 5.52 -5.10
CA ALA A 13 0.28 5.90 -5.54
C ALA A 13 -0.71 5.95 -4.38
N PHE A 14 -0.69 4.95 -3.48
CA PHE A 14 -1.56 4.93 -2.30
C PHE A 14 -1.26 6.05 -1.30
N LEU A 15 0.01 6.37 -1.09
CA LEU A 15 0.40 7.49 -0.23
C LEU A 15 -0.01 8.83 -0.85
N LEU A 16 0.20 9.02 -2.15
CA LEU A 16 -0.25 10.20 -2.88
C LEU A 16 -1.76 10.35 -2.86
N ALA A 17 -2.52 9.26 -2.98
CA ALA A 17 -3.97 9.28 -2.88
C ALA A 17 -4.44 9.86 -1.53
N ALA A 18 -3.78 9.49 -0.43
CA ALA A 18 -4.08 10.06 0.88
C ALA A 18 -3.70 11.54 1.00
N VAL A 19 -2.55 11.95 0.43
CA VAL A 19 -2.13 13.36 0.39
C VAL A 19 -3.10 14.22 -0.42
N PHE A 20 -3.53 13.76 -1.60
CA PHE A 20 -4.52 14.47 -2.40
C PHE A 20 -5.89 14.51 -1.73
N ALA A 21 -6.30 13.43 -1.06
CA ALA A 21 -7.54 13.43 -0.28
C ALA A 21 -7.50 14.44 0.88
N GLU A 22 -6.34 14.63 1.52
CA GLU A 22 -6.16 15.66 2.54
C GLU A 22 -6.14 17.08 1.95
N TYR A 23 -5.47 17.28 0.81
CA TYR A 23 -5.45 18.55 0.08
C TYR A 23 -6.87 19.00 -0.33
N LEU A 24 -7.72 18.06 -0.77
CA LEU A 24 -9.12 18.32 -1.13
C LEU A 24 -10.06 18.37 0.09
N LYS A 25 -9.55 18.24 1.32
CA LYS A 25 -10.33 18.09 2.57
C LYS A 25 -11.31 16.90 2.59
N PHE A 26 -11.23 16.01 1.60
CA PHE A 26 -12.04 14.80 1.47
C PHE A 26 -11.65 13.73 2.49
N ARG A 27 -10.40 13.75 2.97
CA ARG A 27 -9.92 12.83 4.02
C ARG A 27 -10.76 12.91 5.30
N ASN A 28 -11.42 14.03 5.57
CA ASN A 28 -12.28 14.18 6.76
C ASN A 28 -13.56 13.34 6.67
N THR A 29 -14.03 13.04 5.47
CA THR A 29 -15.20 12.19 5.25
C THR A 29 -14.87 10.72 5.44
N ALA A 30 -13.67 10.28 5.03
CA ALA A 30 -13.26 8.88 5.04
C ALA A 30 -11.94 8.62 5.80
N ARG A 31 -11.82 9.16 7.01
CA ARG A 31 -10.56 9.14 7.78
C ARG A 31 -10.02 7.72 8.00
N LYS A 32 -10.87 6.75 8.34
CA LYS A 32 -10.39 5.39 8.64
C LYS A 32 -9.99 4.70 7.34
N GLY A 33 -10.78 4.86 6.28
CA GLY A 33 -10.46 4.31 4.96
C GLY A 33 -9.10 4.77 4.43
N PHE A 34 -8.81 6.08 4.50
CA PHE A 34 -7.51 6.60 4.08
C PHE A 34 -6.35 6.16 4.97
N ASN A 35 -6.56 5.96 6.28
CA ASN A 35 -5.50 5.43 7.15
C ASN A 35 -5.12 3.99 6.77
N TRP A 36 -6.10 3.15 6.42
CA TRP A 36 -5.82 1.80 5.91
C TRP A 36 -5.10 1.84 4.55
N LEU A 37 -5.45 2.78 3.66
CA LEU A 37 -4.73 2.97 2.40
C LEU A 37 -3.28 3.43 2.60
N ILE A 38 -3.01 4.29 3.58
CA ILE A 38 -1.63 4.68 3.93
C ILE A 38 -0.83 3.47 4.39
N ILE A 39 -1.41 2.64 5.27
CA ILE A 39 -0.76 1.40 5.74
C ILE A 39 -0.49 0.48 4.54
N ALA A 40 -1.46 0.29 3.65
CA ALA A 40 -1.27 -0.49 2.43
C ALA A 40 -0.10 0.04 1.58
N GLY A 41 -0.05 1.36 1.38
CA GLY A 41 1.03 2.02 0.64
C GLY A 41 2.42 1.73 1.23
N ILE A 42 2.55 1.79 2.55
CA ILE A 42 3.80 1.46 3.25
C ILE A 42 4.17 -0.02 3.04
N PHE A 43 3.21 -0.94 3.15
CA PHE A 43 3.47 -2.37 2.92
C PHE A 43 3.92 -2.67 1.49
N PHE A 44 3.35 -1.99 0.49
CA PHE A 44 3.79 -2.10 -0.90
C PHE A 44 5.19 -1.55 -1.16
N LEU A 45 5.56 -0.45 -0.49
CA LEU A 45 6.94 0.04 -0.51
C LEU A 45 7.90 -1.03 0.01
N PHE A 46 7.59 -1.64 1.17
CA PHE A 46 8.40 -2.74 1.69
C PHE A 46 8.47 -3.91 0.73
N ALA A 47 7.33 -4.39 0.23
CA ALA A 47 7.26 -5.50 -0.73
C ALA A 47 8.13 -5.24 -1.97
N GLY A 48 8.10 -4.03 -2.51
CA GLY A 48 8.90 -3.63 -3.67
C GLY A 48 10.41 -3.53 -3.42
N THR A 49 10.86 -3.47 -2.16
CA THR A 49 12.31 -3.44 -1.84
C THR A 49 12.95 -4.82 -1.81
N PHE A 50 12.20 -5.89 -1.53
CA PHE A 50 12.74 -7.26 -1.43
C PHE A 50 13.44 -7.72 -2.73
N PRO A 51 12.89 -7.50 -3.95
CA PRO A 51 13.56 -7.88 -5.19
C PRO A 51 14.87 -7.12 -5.45
N ILE A 52 15.03 -5.93 -4.84
CA ILE A 52 16.17 -5.03 -5.09
C ILE A 52 17.29 -5.28 -4.06
N ALA A 53 16.94 -5.56 -2.80
CA ALA A 53 17.88 -5.77 -1.71
C ALA A 53 18.47 -7.21 -1.68
N THR A 54 19.15 -7.58 -2.77
CA THR A 54 19.72 -8.92 -2.98
C THR A 54 20.85 -9.28 -2.01
N THR A 55 21.54 -8.29 -1.45
CA THR A 55 22.59 -8.51 -0.43
C THR A 55 22.01 -9.15 0.83
N LEU A 56 20.88 -8.65 1.34
CA LEU A 56 20.20 -9.25 2.50
C LEU A 56 19.63 -10.64 2.17
N ALA A 57 19.17 -10.85 0.94
CA ALA A 57 18.70 -12.16 0.48
C ALA A 57 19.79 -13.25 0.61
N SER A 58 21.06 -12.89 0.40
CA SER A 58 22.18 -13.82 0.54
C SER A 58 22.49 -14.23 2.00
N TYR A 59 22.20 -13.36 2.97
CA TYR A 59 22.40 -13.64 4.40
C TYR A 59 21.27 -14.48 5.01
N VAL A 60 20.03 -14.23 4.60
CA VAL A 60 18.83 -14.88 5.17
C VAL A 60 18.41 -16.12 4.38
N GLY A 61 18.85 -16.24 3.13
CA GLY A 61 18.43 -17.27 2.19
C GLY A 61 17.36 -16.75 1.22
N VAL A 62 17.60 -16.94 -0.08
CA VAL A 62 16.80 -16.37 -1.17
C VAL A 62 15.33 -16.80 -1.09
N GLY A 63 15.07 -18.06 -0.72
CA GLY A 63 13.70 -18.57 -0.57
C GLY A 63 12.91 -17.84 0.52
N VAL A 64 13.50 -17.72 1.71
CA VAL A 64 12.87 -17.01 2.85
C VAL A 64 12.68 -15.53 2.52
N TRP A 65 13.68 -14.90 1.88
CA TRP A 65 13.62 -13.51 1.47
C TRP A 65 12.48 -13.24 0.48
N SER A 66 12.33 -14.11 -0.52
CA SER A 66 11.22 -14.02 -1.49
C SER A 66 9.85 -14.21 -0.82
N SER A 67 9.73 -15.17 0.11
CA SER A 67 8.48 -15.41 0.84
C SER A 67 8.09 -14.22 1.72
N LEU A 68 9.05 -13.54 2.34
CA LEU A 68 8.77 -12.31 3.09
C LEU A 68 8.24 -11.21 2.18
N GLY A 69 8.87 -10.97 1.02
CA GLY A 69 8.39 -10.00 0.04
C GLY A 69 6.94 -10.27 -0.40
N GLN A 70 6.60 -11.54 -0.67
CA GLN A 70 5.24 -11.95 -1.00
C GLN A 70 4.26 -11.73 0.16
N LEU A 71 4.68 -11.99 1.40
CA LEU A 71 3.84 -11.75 2.57
C LEU A 71 3.51 -10.27 2.71
N PHE A 72 4.49 -9.38 2.55
CA PHE A 72 4.26 -7.94 2.56
C PHE A 72 3.33 -7.49 1.43
N GLU A 73 3.47 -8.07 0.24
CA GLU A 73 2.57 -7.79 -0.89
C GLU A 73 1.12 -8.20 -0.61
N VAL A 74 0.90 -9.44 -0.14
CA VAL A 74 -0.43 -9.95 0.18
C VAL A 74 -1.10 -9.11 1.28
N VAL A 75 -0.35 -8.78 2.34
CA VAL A 75 -0.84 -7.94 3.43
C VAL A 75 -1.14 -6.52 2.93
N GLY A 76 -0.30 -5.97 2.05
CA GLY A 76 -0.54 -4.68 1.38
C GLY A 76 -1.85 -4.67 0.61
N TRP A 77 -2.12 -5.72 -0.18
CA TRP A 77 -3.38 -5.87 -0.91
C TRP A 77 -4.59 -5.99 -0.01
N LEU A 78 -4.48 -6.75 1.10
CA LEU A 78 -5.56 -6.86 2.08
C LEU A 78 -5.92 -5.49 2.67
N PHE A 79 -4.93 -4.71 3.08
CA PHE A 79 -5.16 -3.36 3.59
C PHE A 79 -5.69 -2.41 2.52
N ALA A 80 -5.23 -2.52 1.27
CA ALA A 80 -5.75 -1.69 0.18
C ALA A 80 -7.23 -1.96 -0.07
N LEU A 81 -7.64 -3.23 -0.05
CA LEU A 81 -9.01 -3.64 -0.28
C LEU A 81 -9.92 -3.18 0.87
N VAL A 82 -9.50 -3.43 2.11
CA VAL A 82 -10.20 -2.96 3.31
C VAL A 82 -10.31 -1.44 3.32
N GLY A 83 -9.20 -0.73 3.06
CA GLY A 83 -9.18 0.73 3.02
C GLY A 83 -10.11 1.30 1.95
N THR A 84 -10.12 0.71 0.75
CA THR A 84 -11.02 1.14 -0.33
C THR A 84 -12.49 0.94 0.05
N LEU A 85 -12.85 -0.21 0.66
CA LEU A 85 -14.20 -0.46 1.14
C LEU A 85 -14.63 0.56 2.19
N PHE A 86 -13.76 0.88 3.15
CA PHE A 86 -14.05 1.90 4.16
C PHE A 86 -14.18 3.29 3.54
N VAL A 87 -13.33 3.65 2.56
CA VAL A 87 -13.48 4.94 1.86
C VAL A 87 -14.85 5.03 1.20
N VAL A 88 -15.30 3.99 0.51
CA VAL A 88 -16.63 3.97 -0.12
C VAL A 88 -17.74 4.03 0.93
N TYR A 89 -17.65 3.23 1.98
CA TYR A 89 -18.65 3.19 3.06
C TYR A 89 -18.80 4.54 3.76
N GLU A 90 -17.70 5.12 4.23
CA GLU A 90 -17.70 6.41 4.95
C GLU A 90 -18.12 7.58 4.02
N SER A 91 -17.82 7.51 2.72
CA SER A 91 -18.14 8.59 1.78
C SER A 91 -19.59 8.59 1.27
N PHE A 92 -20.21 7.42 1.15
CA PHE A 92 -21.51 7.27 0.49
C PHE A 92 -22.64 6.77 1.40
N ILE A 93 -22.33 5.99 2.44
CA ILE A 93 -23.33 5.30 3.26
C ILE A 93 -23.46 5.94 4.64
N GLU A 94 -22.35 6.25 5.31
CA GLU A 94 -22.33 6.81 6.67
C GLU A 94 -22.59 8.33 6.73
N LYS A 95 -23.21 8.92 5.70
CA LYS A 95 -23.46 10.38 5.62
C LYS A 95 -24.29 10.93 6.77
#